data_AF-A0A524MT68-F1
#
_entry.id   AF-A0A524MT68-F1
#
_cell.length_a   1.000
_cell.length_b   1.000
_cell.length_c   1.000
_cell.angle_alpha   90.00
_cell.angle_beta   90.00
_cell.angle_gamma   90.00
#
_symmetry.space_group_name_H-M   'P 1'
#
loop_
_entity.id
_entity.type
_entity.pdbx_description
1 polymer ?
#
loop_
_entity_poly.entity_id
_entity_poly.type
_entity_poly.pdbx_seq_one_letter_code
_entity_poly.pdbx_strand_id
1 'polypeptide(L)'
;MKVSGIKVFFAFISISMIFALFSPIHSIKLNTVQGAESSSIVVWANDGGDKVTQDELRAFIDSTSVINSVWDGSEISLFGARNEVVSFNLVIEAPTSDIVDVEVSLTSLEGPDGSAITTRSASGDDLFNYVGRNIELFYVRYLEIEGLTTDLAFAGYDYDQRHIPERFQLPYNEDYEGIGVWKDRPDHNKMYPDIAIPLELESPFTINAVTSQSIWTDIYIPKNIPAGEYQGTISIVIDGTVHSEVPITLDVRDFTLPDLPSAKTMLVFSPENINSRYFDNEYPDPGTDIYNQSIALQNQHFQLAHRHKISLINDEGFEISSGEPDNELNTAWNLRLSGDLFTPDYGYEGIGEGIGNNVFSIGTYGSW
;
A
#
# COMPACT_ATOMS: atom_id res chain seq x y z
N MET A 1 -79.25 18.59 -26.35
CA MET A 1 -80.14 18.38 -25.20
C MET A 1 -79.33 18.69 -23.94
N LYS A 2 -79.67 19.80 -23.25
CA LYS A 2 -79.13 20.36 -21.99
C LYS A 2 -77.61 20.71 -21.92
N VAL A 3 -77.12 21.86 -21.43
CA VAL A 3 -77.53 23.28 -21.27
C VAL A 3 -76.34 24.00 -20.57
N SER A 4 -76.03 25.23 -21.02
CA SER A 4 -75.33 26.37 -20.33
C SER A 4 -73.93 26.19 -19.72
N GLY A 5 -73.03 27.19 -19.71
CA GLY A 5 -73.24 28.62 -19.91
C GLY A 5 -71.93 29.40 -20.00
N ILE A 6 -71.99 30.39 -20.88
CA ILE A 6 -71.00 31.38 -21.34
C ILE A 6 -70.89 32.53 -20.30
N LYS A 7 -69.71 33.16 -20.12
CA LYS A 7 -69.47 34.59 -20.44
C LYS A 7 -68.13 35.16 -19.94
N VAL A 8 -67.41 35.66 -20.94
CA VAL A 8 -66.26 36.57 -20.96
C VAL A 8 -66.73 38.02 -20.68
N PHE A 9 -65.90 38.89 -20.09
CA PHE A 9 -65.64 40.27 -20.58
C PHE A 9 -64.50 41.00 -19.81
N PHE A 10 -63.71 41.77 -20.57
CA PHE A 10 -62.61 42.68 -20.18
C PHE A 10 -63.12 44.06 -19.69
N ALA A 11 -62.31 44.77 -18.87
CA ALA A 11 -61.73 46.11 -19.16
C ALA A 11 -61.40 46.97 -17.91
N PHE A 12 -60.36 47.81 -18.08
CA PHE A 12 -59.63 48.71 -17.17
C PHE A 12 -60.41 49.91 -16.56
N ILE A 13 -59.89 50.52 -15.46
CA ILE A 13 -59.41 51.95 -15.35
C ILE A 13 -59.27 52.48 -13.87
N SER A 14 -58.11 53.10 -13.58
CA SER A 14 -57.75 54.28 -12.72
C SER A 14 -57.65 54.35 -11.17
N ILE A 15 -56.42 54.76 -10.74
CA ILE A 15 -55.96 55.97 -9.98
C ILE A 15 -55.85 55.99 -8.42
N SER A 16 -54.72 56.59 -8.00
CA SER A 16 -54.28 57.18 -6.70
C SER A 16 -53.62 56.22 -5.68
N MET A 17 -52.29 56.18 -5.56
CA MET A 17 -51.31 57.17 -5.05
C MET A 17 -51.34 57.29 -3.50
N ILE A 18 -50.45 56.54 -2.84
CA ILE A 18 -49.92 56.87 -1.50
C ILE A 18 -48.39 56.80 -1.58
N PHE A 19 -47.75 57.94 -1.34
CA PHE A 19 -46.30 58.10 -1.14
C PHE A 19 -46.00 58.11 0.37
N ALA A 20 -45.02 57.31 0.80
CA ALA A 20 -44.13 57.47 1.97
C ALA A 20 -43.67 56.06 2.40
N LEU A 21 -42.40 55.70 2.57
CA LEU A 21 -41.11 56.36 2.59
C LEU A 21 -40.09 55.29 2.18
N PHE A 22 -39.07 55.67 1.41
CA PHE A 22 -37.95 54.81 1.07
C PHE A 22 -37.10 54.51 2.32
N SER A 23 -36.83 53.23 2.56
CA SER A 23 -35.59 52.75 3.18
C SER A 23 -35.16 51.50 2.40
N PRO A 24 -33.87 51.35 2.03
CA PRO A 24 -33.44 50.22 1.24
C PRO A 24 -33.39 48.99 2.15
N ILE A 25 -34.43 48.15 2.10
CA ILE A 25 -34.32 46.77 2.56
C ILE A 25 -33.41 46.10 1.53
N HIS A 26 -32.18 45.83 1.96
CA HIS A 26 -31.27 44.95 1.25
C HIS A 26 -32.02 43.66 0.95
N SER A 27 -32.06 43.27 -0.31
CA SER A 27 -32.46 41.94 -0.72
C SER A 27 -31.59 40.94 0.04
N ILE A 28 -32.17 40.26 1.01
CA ILE A 28 -31.61 39.04 1.55
C ILE A 28 -31.68 38.07 0.38
N LYS A 29 -30.57 37.95 -0.36
CA LYS A 29 -30.30 36.75 -1.13
C LYS A 29 -30.27 35.64 -0.09
N LEU A 30 -31.34 34.87 -0.02
CA LEU A 30 -31.27 33.51 0.46
C LEU A 30 -30.31 32.80 -0.49
N ASN A 31 -29.02 32.89 -0.17
CA ASN A 31 -28.06 31.91 -0.63
C ASN A 31 -28.54 30.62 0.02
N THR A 32 -29.28 29.82 -0.72
CA THR A 32 -29.19 28.38 -0.59
C THR A 32 -27.70 28.07 -0.76
N VAL A 33 -26.98 28.05 0.36
CA VAL A 33 -25.78 27.23 0.46
C VAL A 33 -26.35 25.83 0.33
N GLN A 34 -26.34 25.33 -0.90
CA GLN A 34 -26.29 23.91 -1.15
C GLN A 34 -25.04 23.49 -0.40
N GLY A 35 -25.22 22.97 0.82
CA GLY A 35 -24.12 22.35 1.53
C GLY A 35 -23.57 21.31 0.57
N ALA A 36 -22.32 21.47 0.15
CA ALA A 36 -21.57 20.30 -0.23
C ALA A 36 -21.72 19.36 0.97
N GLU A 37 -22.34 18.20 0.76
CA GLU A 37 -22.12 17.11 1.71
C GLU A 37 -20.61 17.00 1.79
N SER A 38 -20.05 17.31 2.97
CA SER A 38 -18.62 17.13 3.19
C SER A 38 -18.34 15.68 2.83
N SER A 39 -17.45 15.46 1.88
CA SER A 39 -16.92 14.16 1.50
C SER A 39 -16.29 13.52 2.74
N SER A 40 -17.10 12.86 3.57
CA SER A 40 -16.67 12.38 4.87
C SER A 40 -15.89 11.09 4.68
N ILE A 41 -14.60 11.12 4.98
CA ILE A 41 -13.78 9.91 5.12
C ILE A 41 -13.77 9.44 6.57
N VAL A 42 -13.55 8.15 6.78
CA VAL A 42 -13.17 7.57 8.09
C VAL A 42 -11.80 6.94 7.94
N VAL A 43 -10.93 7.11 8.94
CA VAL A 43 -9.54 6.68 8.87
C VAL A 43 -9.19 5.85 10.09
N TRP A 44 -8.43 4.78 9.87
CA TRP A 44 -7.88 3.93 10.92
C TRP A 44 -6.64 3.21 10.40
N ALA A 45 -5.91 2.51 11.27
CA ALA A 45 -4.71 1.79 10.87
C ALA A 45 -4.63 0.38 11.48
N ASN A 46 -3.85 -0.50 10.87
CA ASN A 46 -3.46 -1.80 11.42
C ASN A 46 -2.00 -2.13 11.09
N ASP A 47 -1.51 -3.26 11.59
CA ASP A 47 -0.12 -3.74 11.40
C ASP A 47 0.12 -4.45 10.05
N GLY A 48 -0.91 -4.59 9.22
CA GLY A 48 -0.86 -5.31 7.95
C GLY A 48 -1.18 -6.80 8.02
N GLY A 49 -1.28 -7.37 9.23
CA GLY A 49 -1.68 -8.76 9.44
C GLY A 49 -3.16 -9.01 9.13
N ASP A 50 -3.97 -7.95 9.11
CA ASP A 50 -5.38 -7.96 8.78
C ASP A 50 -5.64 -7.36 7.39
N LYS A 51 -6.01 -8.25 6.45
CA LYS A 51 -6.33 -7.89 5.06
C LYS A 51 -7.80 -7.52 4.96
N VAL A 52 -8.07 -6.21 4.90
CA VAL A 52 -9.43 -5.64 4.82
C VAL A 52 -9.88 -5.61 3.36
N THR A 53 -11.02 -6.23 3.03
CA THR A 53 -11.52 -6.21 1.65
C THR A 53 -11.97 -4.81 1.26
N GLN A 54 -11.89 -4.49 -0.04
CA GLN A 54 -12.15 -3.13 -0.53
C GLN A 54 -13.55 -2.61 -0.20
N ASP A 55 -14.53 -3.49 -0.07
CA ASP A 55 -15.93 -3.16 0.25
C ASP A 55 -16.23 -3.10 1.76
N GLU A 56 -15.23 -3.35 2.60
CA GLU A 56 -15.41 -3.42 4.03
C GLU A 56 -15.10 -2.08 4.72
N LEU A 57 -16.13 -1.51 5.36
CA LEU A 57 -16.11 -0.21 6.02
C LEU A 57 -16.28 -0.36 7.54
N ARG A 58 -15.30 -1.00 8.19
CA ARG A 58 -15.40 -1.39 9.60
C ARG A 58 -15.53 -0.18 10.51
N ALA A 59 -14.68 0.82 10.33
CA ALA A 59 -14.62 1.97 11.23
C ALA A 59 -15.85 2.87 11.10
N PHE A 60 -16.42 2.98 9.90
CA PHE A 60 -17.69 3.66 9.66
C PHE A 60 -18.87 2.95 10.35
N ILE A 61 -18.90 1.62 10.34
CA ILE A 61 -19.96 0.82 10.98
C ILE A 61 -19.82 0.85 12.52
N ASP A 62 -18.62 0.56 13.01
CA ASP A 62 -18.28 0.54 14.43
C ASP A 62 -16.79 0.85 14.62
N SER A 63 -16.48 2.08 15.01
CA SER A 63 -15.10 2.53 15.22
C SER A 63 -14.38 1.80 16.35
N THR A 64 -15.10 1.13 17.26
CA THR A 64 -14.48 0.33 18.32
C THR A 64 -14.00 -1.03 17.82
N SER A 65 -14.49 -1.50 16.66
CA SER A 65 -14.10 -2.77 16.05
C SER A 65 -12.72 -2.77 15.41
N VAL A 66 -12.14 -1.58 15.17
CA VAL A 66 -10.85 -1.40 14.50
C VAL A 66 -9.71 -1.07 15.48
N ILE A 67 -9.98 -1.02 16.78
CA ILE A 67 -8.97 -0.79 17.82
C ILE A 67 -8.04 -2.00 17.88
N ASN A 68 -6.73 -1.75 17.78
CA ASN A 68 -5.70 -2.78 17.78
C ASN A 68 -4.40 -2.26 18.42
N SER A 69 -3.31 -3.01 18.33
CA SER A 69 -2.03 -2.63 18.95
C SER A 69 -1.34 -1.44 18.26
N VAL A 70 -1.69 -1.15 17.01
CA VAL A 70 -1.17 -0.02 16.23
C VAL A 70 -2.11 1.17 16.28
N TRP A 71 -3.42 0.97 16.37
CA TRP A 71 -4.43 2.04 16.33
C TRP A 71 -5.31 2.08 17.59
N ASP A 72 -5.27 3.20 18.31
CA ASP A 72 -6.04 3.39 19.55
C ASP A 72 -7.41 4.07 19.35
N GLY A 73 -7.79 4.33 18.09
CA GLY A 73 -8.99 5.08 17.72
C GLY A 73 -8.71 6.53 17.31
N SER A 74 -7.50 7.03 17.58
CA SER A 74 -7.10 8.41 17.30
C SER A 74 -5.65 8.57 16.83
N GLU A 75 -4.75 7.72 17.28
CA GLU A 75 -3.31 7.79 17.00
C GLU A 75 -2.76 6.43 16.57
N ILE A 76 -1.75 6.49 15.69
CA ILE A 76 -0.92 5.34 15.33
C ILE A 76 0.24 5.25 16.32
N SER A 77 0.38 4.12 17.01
CA SER A 77 1.46 3.85 17.96
C SER A 77 2.34 2.70 17.47
N LEU A 78 3.62 3.00 17.22
CA LEU A 78 4.63 2.03 16.79
C LEU A 78 5.81 2.01 17.76
N PHE A 79 6.60 0.95 17.69
CA PHE A 79 7.92 0.89 18.30
C PHE A 79 8.86 0.09 17.40
N GLY A 80 10.15 0.40 17.45
CA GLY A 80 11.16 -0.31 16.67
C GLY A 80 12.55 -0.04 17.20
N ALA A 81 13.51 -0.84 16.75
CA ALA A 81 14.92 -0.65 17.03
C ALA A 81 15.61 0.13 15.90
N ARG A 82 16.78 0.67 16.18
CA ARG A 82 17.63 1.22 15.11
C ARG A 82 17.99 0.11 14.13
N ASN A 83 18.09 0.46 12.85
CA ASN A 83 18.36 -0.48 11.75
C ASN A 83 17.26 -1.53 11.53
N GLU A 84 16.01 -1.08 11.65
CA GLU A 84 14.78 -1.83 11.42
C GLU A 84 13.89 -1.06 10.44
N VAL A 85 13.11 -1.77 9.63
CA VAL A 85 11.97 -1.19 8.91
C VAL A 85 10.73 -1.60 9.68
N VAL A 86 9.98 -0.61 10.17
CA VAL A 86 8.67 -0.81 10.79
C VAL A 86 7.60 -0.35 9.81
N SER A 87 6.43 -0.98 9.87
CA SER A 87 5.38 -0.74 8.88
C SER A 87 3.98 -0.70 9.51
N PHE A 88 3.06 -0.05 8.81
CA PHE A 88 1.64 -0.08 9.12
C PHE A 88 0.81 0.12 7.85
N ASN A 89 -0.46 -0.26 7.90
CA ASN A 89 -1.43 0.01 6.85
C ASN A 89 -2.45 1.04 7.34
N LEU A 90 -2.55 2.16 6.64
CA LEU A 90 -3.61 3.16 6.82
C LEU A 90 -4.80 2.80 5.93
N VAL A 91 -5.99 2.71 6.50
CA VAL A 91 -7.22 2.44 5.76
C VAL A 91 -8.06 3.71 5.73
N ILE A 92 -8.40 4.18 4.53
CA ILE A 92 -9.26 5.34 4.29
C ILE A 92 -10.59 4.84 3.71
N GLU A 93 -11.67 4.99 4.47
CA GLU A 93 -13.02 4.58 4.11
C GLU A 93 -13.81 5.75 3.51
N ALA A 94 -14.49 5.50 2.38
CA ALA A 94 -15.37 6.46 1.70
C ALA A 94 -16.84 5.97 1.76
N PRO A 95 -17.55 6.17 2.87
CA PRO A 95 -18.83 5.51 3.14
C PRO A 95 -20.01 5.96 2.28
N THR A 96 -20.01 7.20 1.77
CA THR A 96 -21.22 7.82 1.20
C THR A 96 -21.07 8.30 -0.23
N SER A 97 -19.89 8.77 -0.63
CA SER A 97 -19.65 9.39 -1.93
C SER A 97 -18.22 9.13 -2.39
N ASP A 98 -17.99 9.25 -3.69
CA ASP A 98 -16.65 9.24 -4.25
C ASP A 98 -15.83 10.39 -3.62
N ILE A 99 -14.59 10.10 -3.30
CA ILE A 99 -13.61 11.06 -2.80
C ILE A 99 -12.56 11.19 -3.89
N VAL A 100 -12.52 12.34 -4.54
CA VAL A 100 -11.59 12.63 -5.64
C VAL A 100 -10.43 13.49 -5.14
N ASP A 101 -9.34 13.50 -5.91
CA ASP A 101 -8.17 14.34 -5.63
C ASP A 101 -7.59 14.11 -4.23
N VAL A 102 -7.48 12.84 -3.83
CA VAL A 102 -6.92 12.43 -2.54
C VAL A 102 -5.41 12.37 -2.63
N GLU A 103 -4.74 13.09 -1.73
CA GLU A 103 -3.30 13.00 -1.50
C GLU A 103 -3.05 12.59 -0.05
N VAL A 104 -2.06 11.72 0.17
CA VAL A 104 -1.65 11.26 1.50
C VAL A 104 -0.15 11.49 1.65
N SER A 105 0.28 12.03 2.79
CA SER A 105 1.70 12.28 3.02
C SER A 105 2.12 12.08 4.48
N LEU A 106 3.34 11.56 4.65
CA LEU A 106 4.10 11.54 5.90
C LEU A 106 5.56 11.82 5.54
N THR A 107 6.06 12.99 5.88
CA THR A 107 7.37 13.46 5.39
C THR A 107 8.47 13.48 6.45
N SER A 108 8.09 13.66 7.72
CA SER A 108 9.00 13.58 8.85
C SER A 108 8.35 13.00 10.10
N LEU A 109 9.19 12.38 10.93
CA LEU A 109 8.93 12.10 12.34
C LEU A 109 10.00 12.84 13.15
N GLU A 110 9.58 13.80 13.96
CA GLU A 110 10.45 14.64 14.78
C GLU A 110 10.73 13.96 16.13
N GLY A 111 11.99 13.90 16.54
CA GLY A 111 12.42 13.19 17.73
C GLY A 111 13.29 14.00 18.68
N PRO A 112 13.95 13.33 19.64
CA PRO A 112 14.76 13.98 20.66
C PRO A 112 15.93 14.76 20.06
N ASP A 113 16.39 15.79 20.78
CA ASP A 113 17.57 16.60 20.43
C ASP A 113 17.54 17.23 19.03
N GLY A 114 16.34 17.43 18.46
CA GLY A 114 16.16 17.94 17.09
C GLY A 114 16.54 16.94 15.99
N SER A 115 16.64 15.65 16.32
CA SER A 115 16.74 14.58 15.33
C SER A 115 15.40 14.35 14.63
N ALA A 116 15.45 13.84 13.40
CA ALA A 116 14.25 13.51 12.65
C ALA A 116 14.50 12.32 11.72
N ILE A 117 13.47 11.49 11.52
CA ILE A 117 13.40 10.53 10.42
C ILE A 117 12.67 11.23 9.29
N THR A 118 13.33 11.45 8.16
CA THR A 118 12.75 12.20 7.03
C THR A 118 12.77 11.41 5.74
N THR A 119 11.87 11.77 4.84
CA THR A 119 11.91 11.35 3.44
C THR A 119 11.94 12.55 2.51
N ARG A 120 12.66 12.42 1.40
CA ARG A 120 12.64 13.39 0.31
C ARG A 120 11.62 12.98 -0.76
N SER A 121 11.13 13.95 -1.52
CA SER A 121 10.33 13.66 -2.72
C SER A 121 11.15 12.89 -3.76
N ALA A 122 10.48 12.01 -4.50
CA ALA A 122 11.04 11.23 -5.59
C ALA A 122 10.00 11.07 -6.71
N SER A 123 10.45 10.75 -7.93
CA SER A 123 9.59 10.53 -9.10
C SER A 123 10.33 9.76 -10.19
N GLY A 124 9.60 9.04 -11.04
CA GLY A 124 10.22 8.24 -12.11
C GLY A 124 11.20 7.21 -11.54
N ASP A 125 12.37 7.08 -12.17
CA ASP A 125 13.39 6.10 -11.76
C ASP A 125 13.97 6.37 -10.36
N ASP A 126 13.87 7.61 -9.87
CA ASP A 126 14.32 7.98 -8.53
C ASP A 126 13.44 7.36 -7.43
N LEU A 127 12.29 6.77 -7.79
CA LEU A 127 11.47 5.98 -6.86
C LEU A 127 12.18 4.72 -6.34
N PHE A 128 13.24 4.26 -7.03
CA PHE A 128 14.06 3.12 -6.61
C PHE A 128 15.37 3.53 -5.92
N ASN A 129 15.56 4.82 -5.65
CA ASN A 129 16.70 5.34 -4.92
C ASN A 129 16.33 5.58 -3.45
N TYR A 130 16.83 4.73 -2.56
CA TYR A 130 16.52 4.75 -1.13
C TYR A 130 17.27 5.83 -0.35
N VAL A 131 18.27 6.49 -0.93
CA VAL A 131 19.09 7.51 -0.25
C VAL A 131 18.23 8.70 0.17
N GLY A 132 18.13 8.94 1.47
CA GLY A 132 17.31 9.99 2.07
C GLY A 132 15.80 9.70 2.01
N ARG A 133 15.39 8.44 1.77
CA ARG A 133 13.99 8.01 1.72
C ARG A 133 13.69 7.01 2.84
N ASN A 134 13.75 7.50 4.07
CA ASN A 134 13.49 6.67 5.24
C ASN A 134 12.00 6.37 5.45
N ILE A 135 11.11 7.11 4.78
CA ILE A 135 9.66 6.93 4.85
C ILE A 135 9.15 6.74 3.42
N GLU A 136 8.46 5.64 3.17
CA GLU A 136 7.93 5.26 1.86
C GLU A 136 6.45 4.89 2.03
N LEU A 137 5.59 5.48 1.21
CA LEU A 137 4.15 5.18 1.19
C LEU A 137 3.82 4.46 -0.11
N PHE A 138 2.91 3.50 -0.03
CA PHE A 138 2.47 2.71 -1.16
C PHE A 138 0.95 2.71 -1.26
N TYR A 139 0.44 3.07 -2.43
CA TYR A 139 -0.94 2.81 -2.80
C TYR A 139 -1.12 1.30 -3.00
N VAL A 140 -1.96 0.67 -2.18
CA VAL A 140 -2.19 -0.77 -2.29
C VAL A 140 -3.39 -1.02 -3.21
N ARG A 141 -3.12 -1.56 -4.40
CA ARG A 141 -4.18 -2.05 -5.29
C ARG A 141 -4.77 -3.36 -4.75
N TYR A 142 -6.03 -3.56 -5.08
CA TYR A 142 -6.79 -4.72 -4.67
C TYR A 142 -6.85 -5.77 -5.79
N LEU A 143 -6.72 -7.04 -5.42
CA LEU A 143 -6.78 -8.20 -6.30
C LEU A 143 -7.99 -9.07 -5.92
N GLU A 144 -8.75 -9.53 -6.91
CA GLU A 144 -9.84 -10.48 -6.67
C GLU A 144 -9.28 -11.87 -6.38
N ILE A 145 -9.72 -12.50 -5.29
CA ILE A 145 -9.52 -13.93 -5.08
C ILE A 145 -10.70 -14.68 -5.70
N GLU A 146 -10.45 -15.40 -6.80
CA GLU A 146 -11.51 -16.07 -7.58
C GLU A 146 -11.72 -17.55 -7.22
N GLY A 147 -10.89 -18.12 -6.36
CA GLY A 147 -10.99 -19.53 -6.01
C GLY A 147 -9.90 -20.04 -5.08
N LEU A 148 -10.05 -21.31 -4.67
CA LEU A 148 -9.01 -22.09 -4.00
C LEU A 148 -8.37 -23.03 -5.02
N THR A 149 -7.08 -23.29 -4.88
CA THR A 149 -6.41 -24.32 -5.68
C THR A 149 -6.89 -25.71 -5.27
N THR A 150 -7.69 -26.36 -6.10
CA THR A 150 -8.36 -27.62 -5.74
C THR A 150 -7.47 -28.87 -5.78
N ASP A 151 -6.32 -28.80 -6.44
CA ASP A 151 -5.48 -29.98 -6.72
C ASP A 151 -4.15 -30.02 -5.92
N LEU A 152 -3.92 -29.06 -5.01
CA LEU A 152 -2.74 -29.00 -4.14
C LEU A 152 -3.14 -29.19 -2.67
N ALA A 153 -3.07 -30.44 -2.18
CA ALA A 153 -3.07 -30.92 -0.77
C ALA A 153 -4.11 -30.38 0.26
N PHE A 154 -4.82 -29.28 -0.01
CA PHE A 154 -5.53 -28.46 0.96
C PHE A 154 -6.93 -28.00 0.51
N ALA A 155 -7.43 -28.44 -0.65
CA ALA A 155 -8.77 -28.03 -1.09
C ALA A 155 -9.47 -29.05 -1.99
N GLY A 156 -9.83 -30.20 -1.43
CA GLY A 156 -11.01 -30.91 -1.90
C GLY A 156 -12.27 -30.32 -1.25
N TYR A 157 -13.45 -30.63 -1.79
CA TYR A 157 -14.73 -30.40 -1.09
C TYR A 157 -14.76 -31.10 0.28
N ASP A 158 -13.95 -32.15 0.43
CA ASP A 158 -13.81 -32.98 1.64
C ASP A 158 -12.74 -32.43 2.61
N TYR A 159 -12.32 -31.17 2.48
CA TYR A 159 -11.33 -30.57 3.38
C TYR A 159 -11.96 -30.12 4.71
N ASP A 160 -11.28 -30.42 5.82
CA ASP A 160 -11.70 -30.06 7.17
C ASP A 160 -11.85 -28.54 7.32
N GLN A 161 -13.10 -28.07 7.43
CA GLN A 161 -13.41 -26.64 7.47
C GLN A 161 -12.83 -25.95 8.70
N ARG A 162 -12.49 -26.67 9.78
CA ARG A 162 -11.91 -26.05 10.99
C ARG A 162 -10.50 -25.50 10.75
N HIS A 163 -9.84 -25.93 9.68
CA HIS A 163 -8.55 -25.40 9.25
C HIS A 163 -8.68 -24.18 8.33
N ILE A 164 -9.88 -23.87 7.84
CA ILE A 164 -10.16 -22.68 7.04
C ILE A 164 -10.49 -21.53 7.99
N PRO A 165 -10.04 -20.27 7.73
CA PRO A 165 -10.44 -19.13 8.53
C PRO A 165 -11.97 -18.99 8.62
N GLU A 166 -12.51 -18.69 9.81
CA GLU A 166 -13.95 -18.66 10.09
C GLU A 166 -14.74 -17.83 9.06
N ARG A 167 -14.18 -16.69 8.65
CA ARG A 167 -14.78 -15.79 7.65
C ARG A 167 -14.92 -16.40 6.24
N PHE A 168 -14.12 -17.43 5.95
CA PHE A 168 -14.18 -18.20 4.72
C PHE A 168 -14.84 -19.57 4.87
N GLN A 169 -15.20 -20.01 6.08
CA GLN A 169 -15.71 -21.36 6.32
C GLN A 169 -17.06 -21.61 5.63
N LEU A 170 -17.22 -22.81 5.07
CA LEU A 170 -18.53 -23.33 4.69
C LEU A 170 -19.19 -24.00 5.91
N PRO A 171 -20.53 -24.15 5.91
CA PRO A 171 -21.17 -25.15 6.74
C PRO A 171 -20.52 -26.52 6.52
N TYR A 172 -20.40 -27.34 7.57
CA TYR A 172 -19.75 -28.65 7.46
C TYR A 172 -20.54 -29.78 8.12
N ASN A 173 -20.28 -31.01 7.68
CA ASN A 173 -20.92 -32.23 8.21
C ASN A 173 -20.28 -32.71 9.54
N GLU A 174 -20.72 -33.86 10.04
CA GLU A 174 -20.19 -34.43 11.30
C GLU A 174 -18.70 -34.82 11.21
N ASP A 175 -18.18 -35.02 10.00
CA ASP A 175 -16.78 -35.29 9.69
C ASP A 175 -15.97 -34.00 9.41
N TYR A 176 -16.57 -32.82 9.61
CA TYR A 176 -16.01 -31.49 9.39
C TYR A 176 -15.72 -31.13 7.93
N GLU A 177 -16.25 -31.89 6.97
CA GLU A 177 -16.11 -31.63 5.54
C GLU A 177 -17.07 -30.53 5.10
N GLY A 178 -16.61 -29.64 4.21
CA GLY A 178 -17.37 -28.49 3.75
C GLY A 178 -18.54 -28.87 2.83
N ILE A 179 -19.72 -28.33 3.11
CA ILE A 179 -20.92 -28.48 2.30
C ILE A 179 -21.14 -27.18 1.51
N GLY A 180 -20.84 -27.22 0.22
CA GLY A 180 -21.03 -26.07 -0.68
C GLY A 180 -19.93 -25.95 -1.73
N VAL A 181 -19.93 -24.85 -2.46
CA VAL A 181 -18.91 -24.48 -3.45
C VAL A 181 -18.18 -23.20 -3.04
N TRP A 182 -17.13 -22.83 -3.79
CA TRP A 182 -16.42 -21.56 -3.58
C TRP A 182 -17.35 -20.37 -3.40
N LYS A 183 -18.38 -20.25 -4.26
CA LYS A 183 -19.37 -19.17 -4.24
C LYS A 183 -20.29 -19.14 -3.02
N ASP A 184 -20.30 -20.19 -2.20
CA ASP A 184 -21.08 -20.23 -0.97
C ASP A 184 -20.28 -19.70 0.24
N ARG A 185 -18.97 -19.44 0.08
CA ARG A 185 -18.12 -18.88 1.15
C ARG A 185 -18.38 -17.37 1.30
N PRO A 186 -18.53 -16.80 2.51
CA PRO A 186 -18.90 -15.39 2.68
C PRO A 186 -17.98 -14.38 1.96
N ASP A 187 -16.69 -14.71 1.90
CA ASP A 187 -15.62 -13.86 1.38
C ASP A 187 -15.13 -14.26 -0.03
N HIS A 188 -15.92 -15.06 -0.75
CA HIS A 188 -15.61 -15.43 -2.12
C HIS A 188 -15.58 -14.19 -3.04
N ASN A 189 -14.68 -14.15 -4.02
CA ASN A 189 -14.65 -13.10 -5.06
C ASN A 189 -14.56 -11.66 -4.51
N LYS A 190 -13.98 -11.51 -3.31
CA LYS A 190 -13.71 -10.18 -2.73
C LYS A 190 -12.38 -9.65 -3.25
N MET A 191 -12.27 -8.32 -3.22
CA MET A 191 -11.08 -7.57 -3.60
C MET A 191 -10.19 -7.40 -2.36
N TYR A 192 -9.00 -8.01 -2.36
CA TYR A 192 -8.04 -8.00 -1.25
C TYR A 192 -6.83 -7.11 -1.52
N PRO A 193 -6.32 -6.37 -0.52
CA PRO A 193 -5.18 -5.48 -0.69
C PRO A 193 -3.88 -6.30 -0.77
N ASP A 194 -3.19 -6.20 -1.91
CA ASP A 194 -2.00 -7.04 -2.19
C ASP A 194 -0.89 -6.29 -2.93
N ILE A 195 -1.24 -5.52 -3.96
CA ILE A 195 -0.24 -4.96 -4.88
C ILE A 195 0.18 -3.57 -4.39
N ALA A 196 1.30 -3.49 -3.66
CA ALA A 196 1.87 -2.23 -3.20
C ALA A 196 2.59 -1.49 -4.34
N ILE A 197 2.14 -0.27 -4.65
CA ILE A 197 2.71 0.60 -5.68
C ILE A 197 3.21 1.87 -5.01
N PRO A 198 4.42 2.38 -5.32
CA PRO A 198 4.87 3.68 -4.80
C PRO A 198 3.77 4.74 -4.96
N LEU A 199 3.37 5.36 -3.86
CA LEU A 199 2.20 6.25 -3.82
C LEU A 199 2.33 7.41 -4.82
N GLU A 200 3.56 7.85 -5.10
CA GLU A 200 3.85 8.91 -6.07
C GLU A 200 3.39 8.59 -7.51
N LEU A 201 3.15 7.32 -7.84
CA LEU A 201 2.64 6.90 -9.15
C LEU A 201 1.11 6.93 -9.24
N GLU A 202 0.42 6.99 -8.10
CA GLU A 202 -1.05 6.94 -8.01
C GLU A 202 -1.63 8.24 -7.45
N SER A 203 -0.83 9.09 -6.80
CA SER A 203 -1.27 10.36 -6.21
C SER A 203 -1.37 11.49 -7.25
N PRO A 204 -2.43 12.32 -7.23
CA PRO A 204 -3.64 12.16 -6.43
C PRO A 204 -4.55 11.03 -6.98
N PHE A 205 -5.30 10.38 -6.10
CA PHE A 205 -6.18 9.26 -6.46
C PHE A 205 -7.66 9.50 -6.10
N THR A 206 -8.52 8.60 -6.56
CA THR A 206 -9.94 8.57 -6.22
C THR A 206 -10.26 7.34 -5.36
N ILE A 207 -11.05 7.52 -4.31
CA ILE A 207 -11.69 6.44 -3.55
C ILE A 207 -13.17 6.42 -3.92
N ASN A 208 -13.66 5.31 -4.46
CA ASN A 208 -15.06 5.22 -4.85
C ASN A 208 -15.99 5.12 -3.63
N ALA A 209 -17.23 5.56 -3.77
CA ALA A 209 -18.24 5.44 -2.74
C ALA A 209 -18.42 3.98 -2.30
N VAL A 210 -18.63 3.80 -1.00
CA VAL A 210 -18.84 2.52 -0.34
C VAL A 210 -17.62 1.58 -0.47
N THR A 211 -16.42 2.16 -0.55
CA THR A 211 -15.16 1.39 -0.58
C THR A 211 -14.10 1.97 0.36
N SER A 212 -13.04 1.20 0.60
CA SER A 212 -11.84 1.60 1.31
C SER A 212 -10.61 1.61 0.39
N GLN A 213 -9.63 2.41 0.76
CA GLN A 213 -8.30 2.42 0.15
C GLN A 213 -7.24 2.19 1.22
N SER A 214 -6.41 1.16 1.00
CA SER A 214 -5.25 0.84 1.83
C SER A 214 -4.02 1.61 1.34
N ILE A 215 -3.31 2.25 2.27
CA ILE A 215 -2.03 2.92 2.06
C ILE A 215 -1.02 2.27 3.00
N TRP A 216 -0.10 1.48 2.44
CA TRP A 216 0.98 0.87 3.21
C TRP A 216 2.08 1.88 3.46
N THR A 217 2.68 1.87 4.64
CA THR A 217 3.80 2.75 4.98
C THR A 217 4.94 1.93 5.55
N ASP A 218 6.14 2.13 5.00
CA ASP A 218 7.40 1.65 5.55
C ASP A 218 8.20 2.81 6.13
N ILE A 219 8.75 2.62 7.33
CA ILE A 219 9.64 3.56 8.02
C ILE A 219 10.93 2.81 8.38
N TYR A 220 12.02 3.14 7.68
CA TYR A 220 13.36 2.73 8.08
C TYR A 220 13.86 3.61 9.23
N ILE A 221 14.24 2.99 10.34
CA ILE A 221 14.81 3.65 11.53
C ILE A 221 16.34 3.69 11.36
N PRO A 222 16.95 4.86 11.12
CA PRO A 222 18.38 4.93 10.83
C PRO A 222 19.25 4.41 11.98
N LYS A 223 20.34 3.72 11.62
CA LYS A 223 21.23 3.01 12.56
C LYS A 223 21.78 3.88 13.70
N ASN A 224 21.98 5.18 13.44
CA ASN A 224 22.63 6.13 14.33
C ASN A 224 21.68 7.18 14.93
N ILE A 225 20.37 7.04 14.74
CA ILE A 225 19.40 8.00 15.27
C ILE A 225 19.28 7.86 16.81
N PRO A 226 19.09 8.94 17.58
CA PRO A 226 18.87 8.83 19.03
C PRO A 226 17.66 7.95 19.38
N ALA A 227 17.77 7.19 20.47
CA ALA A 227 16.62 6.48 21.02
C ALA A 227 15.63 7.47 21.67
N GLY A 228 14.36 7.12 21.66
CA GLY A 228 13.27 7.93 22.21
C GLY A 228 12.06 8.00 21.30
N GLU A 229 11.13 8.87 21.66
CA GLU A 229 9.86 9.04 20.98
C GLU A 229 10.01 9.99 19.78
N TYR A 230 9.52 9.56 18.62
CA TYR A 230 9.41 10.35 17.41
C TYR A 230 7.95 10.55 17.06
N GLN A 231 7.54 11.79 16.79
CA GLN A 231 6.16 12.16 16.52
C GLN A 231 6.03 12.77 15.13
N GLY A 232 4.94 12.46 14.44
CA GLY A 232 4.59 13.09 13.17
C GLY A 232 3.09 13.06 12.93
N THR A 233 2.72 13.54 11.75
CA THR A 233 1.31 13.63 11.33
C THR A 233 1.19 13.17 9.89
N ILE A 234 0.34 12.18 9.65
CA ILE A 234 -0.10 11.84 8.31
C ILE A 234 -1.15 12.86 7.88
N SER A 235 -0.88 13.56 6.78
CA SER A 235 -1.82 14.53 6.21
C SER A 235 -2.61 13.89 5.08
N ILE A 236 -3.94 13.94 5.16
CA ILE A 236 -4.85 13.56 4.07
C ILE A 236 -5.48 14.83 3.52
N VAL A 237 -5.13 15.12 2.27
CA VAL A 237 -5.58 16.30 1.53
C VAL A 237 -6.62 15.83 0.50
N ILE A 238 -7.73 16.55 0.41
CA ILE A 238 -8.80 16.33 -0.57
C ILE A 238 -9.09 17.67 -1.24
N ASP A 239 -9.07 17.70 -2.57
CA ASP A 239 -9.28 18.92 -3.37
C ASP A 239 -8.35 20.07 -2.91
N GLY A 240 -7.08 19.75 -2.64
CA GLY A 240 -6.06 20.69 -2.15
C GLY A 240 -6.27 21.23 -0.73
N THR A 241 -7.22 20.70 0.04
CA THR A 241 -7.50 21.10 1.43
C THR A 241 -7.21 19.95 2.40
N VAL A 242 -6.49 20.22 3.50
CA VAL A 242 -6.29 19.24 4.58
C VAL A 242 -7.64 18.86 5.17
N HIS A 243 -8.04 17.60 5.00
CA HIS A 243 -9.32 17.08 5.48
C HIS A 243 -9.15 16.28 6.77
N SER A 244 -8.04 15.55 6.91
CA SER A 244 -7.72 14.80 8.12
C SER A 244 -6.23 14.83 8.42
N GLU A 245 -5.91 14.83 9.71
CA GLU A 245 -4.56 14.71 10.25
C GLU A 245 -4.56 13.54 11.23
N VAL A 246 -3.72 12.54 10.96
CA VAL A 246 -3.61 11.34 11.80
C VAL A 246 -2.27 11.37 12.53
N PRO A 247 -2.26 11.56 13.86
CA PRO A 247 -1.04 11.49 14.66
C PRO A 247 -0.39 10.11 14.58
N ILE A 248 0.93 10.11 14.55
CA ILE A 248 1.75 8.90 14.64
C ILE A 248 2.87 9.13 15.64
N THR A 249 3.06 8.14 16.51
CA THR A 249 4.17 8.07 17.46
C THR A 249 4.97 6.80 17.23
N LEU A 250 6.30 6.92 17.18
CA LEU A 250 7.25 5.83 17.05
C LEU A 250 8.26 5.86 18.21
N ASP A 251 8.22 4.84 19.08
CA ASP A 251 9.23 4.65 20.14
C ASP A 251 10.46 3.90 19.60
N VAL A 252 11.55 4.63 19.40
CA VAL A 252 12.85 4.07 18.99
C VAL A 252 13.58 3.54 20.22
N ARG A 253 13.71 2.22 20.30
CA ARG A 253 14.36 1.52 21.42
C ARG A 253 15.88 1.74 21.43
N ASP A 254 16.47 1.75 22.61
CA ASP A 254 17.92 1.93 22.81
C ASP A 254 18.74 0.66 22.53
N PHE A 255 18.57 0.10 21.34
CA PHE A 255 19.47 -0.90 20.75
C PHE A 255 19.44 -0.81 19.23
N THR A 256 20.36 -1.51 18.57
CA THR A 256 20.50 -1.50 17.11
C THR A 256 20.48 -2.94 16.62
N LEU A 257 19.62 -3.25 15.66
CA LEU A 257 19.59 -4.56 15.04
C LEU A 257 20.82 -4.74 14.12
N PRO A 258 21.35 -5.97 14.03
CA PRO A 258 22.45 -6.27 13.12
C PRO A 258 22.02 -6.08 11.66
N ASP A 259 23.01 -5.78 10.82
CA ASP A 259 22.84 -5.60 9.37
C ASP A 259 22.35 -6.87 8.67
N LEU A 260 22.75 -8.03 9.17
CA LEU A 260 22.33 -9.33 8.66
C LEU A 260 21.48 -10.08 9.69
N PRO A 261 20.49 -10.86 9.24
CA PRO A 261 19.70 -11.68 10.15
C PRO A 261 20.57 -12.81 10.74
N SER A 262 20.32 -13.15 12.02
CA SER A 262 21.04 -14.27 12.67
C SER A 262 20.71 -15.62 12.03
N ALA A 263 19.45 -15.79 11.57
CA ALA A 263 19.05 -16.90 10.72
C ALA A 263 19.17 -16.48 9.26
N LYS A 264 19.99 -17.18 8.50
CA LYS A 264 20.10 -16.95 7.06
C LYS A 264 18.78 -17.32 6.38
N THR A 265 18.24 -16.41 5.58
CA THR A 265 17.08 -16.65 4.72
C THR A 265 17.54 -17.13 3.35
N MET A 266 16.69 -17.87 2.64
CA MET A 266 16.95 -18.31 1.27
C MET A 266 15.63 -18.33 0.52
N LEU A 267 15.38 -17.30 -0.29
CA LEU A 267 14.16 -17.19 -1.10
C LEU A 267 14.52 -17.27 -2.58
N VAL A 268 13.89 -18.19 -3.30
CA VAL A 268 14.14 -18.37 -4.73
C VAL A 268 13.47 -17.27 -5.52
N PHE A 269 14.27 -16.65 -6.36
CA PHE A 269 13.93 -15.62 -7.31
C PHE A 269 14.21 -16.17 -8.71
N SER A 270 13.34 -15.85 -9.66
CA SER A 270 13.34 -16.39 -11.02
C SER A 270 13.58 -15.28 -12.03
N PRO A 271 14.85 -15.01 -12.40
CA PRO A 271 15.19 -14.03 -13.43
C PRO A 271 14.46 -14.31 -14.75
N GLU A 272 14.31 -15.57 -15.13
CA GLU A 272 13.69 -16.05 -16.36
C GLU A 272 12.22 -15.62 -16.48
N ASN A 273 11.43 -15.79 -15.41
CA ASN A 273 10.02 -15.38 -15.39
C ASN A 273 9.88 -13.85 -15.44
N ILE A 274 10.78 -13.12 -14.79
CA ILE A 274 10.80 -11.65 -14.84
C ILE A 274 11.15 -11.19 -16.25
N ASN A 275 12.19 -11.77 -16.86
CA ASN A 275 12.60 -11.37 -18.20
C ASN A 275 11.50 -11.67 -19.23
N SER A 276 10.86 -12.83 -19.13
CA SER A 276 9.68 -13.17 -19.93
C SER A 276 8.57 -12.14 -19.77
N ARG A 277 8.28 -11.72 -18.53
CA ARG A 277 7.21 -10.75 -18.23
C ARG A 277 7.47 -9.34 -18.76
N TYR A 278 8.71 -8.86 -18.68
CA TYR A 278 9.06 -7.46 -18.97
C TYR A 278 9.66 -7.25 -20.36
N PHE A 279 10.32 -8.26 -20.92
CA PHE A 279 11.08 -8.13 -22.18
C PHE A 279 10.62 -9.10 -23.27
N ASP A 280 9.65 -9.99 -22.99
CA ASP A 280 9.25 -11.09 -23.90
C ASP A 280 10.46 -11.92 -24.37
N ASN A 281 11.46 -12.03 -23.49
CA ASN A 281 12.70 -12.74 -23.73
C ASN A 281 13.19 -13.33 -22.41
N GLU A 282 13.02 -14.64 -22.24
CA GLU A 282 13.35 -15.35 -21.01
C GLU A 282 14.87 -15.34 -20.70
N TYR A 283 15.71 -15.45 -21.74
CA TYR A 283 17.16 -15.54 -21.64
C TYR A 283 17.83 -14.49 -22.55
N PRO A 284 17.86 -13.20 -22.14
CA PRO A 284 18.54 -12.17 -22.92
C PRO A 284 20.02 -12.45 -23.11
N ASP A 285 20.53 -12.32 -24.35
CA ASP A 285 21.94 -12.57 -24.66
C ASP A 285 22.87 -11.56 -23.95
N PRO A 286 23.96 -12.01 -23.29
CA PRO A 286 24.95 -11.12 -22.69
C PRO A 286 25.47 -10.05 -23.66
N GLY A 287 25.60 -8.82 -23.16
CA GLY A 287 26.08 -7.67 -23.94
C GLY A 287 25.00 -6.95 -24.76
N THR A 288 23.75 -7.43 -24.75
CA THR A 288 22.60 -6.70 -25.32
C THR A 288 22.04 -5.66 -24.36
N ASP A 289 21.32 -4.66 -24.89
CA ASP A 289 20.63 -3.67 -24.07
C ASP A 289 19.58 -4.31 -23.15
N ILE A 290 18.86 -5.33 -23.64
CA ILE A 290 17.85 -6.06 -22.86
C ILE A 290 18.51 -6.82 -21.71
N TYR A 291 19.66 -7.44 -21.93
CA TYR A 291 20.42 -8.08 -20.85
C TYR A 291 20.84 -7.08 -19.77
N ASN A 292 21.35 -5.90 -20.17
CA ASN A 292 21.71 -4.86 -19.20
C ASN A 292 20.49 -4.35 -18.40
N GLN A 293 19.35 -4.16 -19.07
CA GLN A 293 18.08 -3.80 -18.41
C GLN A 293 17.59 -4.89 -17.46
N SER A 294 17.72 -6.17 -17.84
CA SER A 294 17.43 -7.31 -16.97
C SER A 294 18.27 -7.29 -15.70
N ILE A 295 19.58 -7.09 -15.80
CA ILE A 295 20.45 -7.02 -14.62
C ILE A 295 20.07 -5.84 -13.72
N ALA A 296 19.76 -4.67 -14.28
CA ALA A 296 19.31 -3.51 -13.51
C ALA A 296 18.00 -3.79 -12.77
N LEU A 297 17.01 -4.38 -13.44
CA LEU A 297 15.72 -4.77 -12.85
C LEU A 297 15.91 -5.80 -11.73
N GLN A 298 16.76 -6.80 -11.94
CA GLN A 298 17.07 -7.79 -10.90
C GLN A 298 17.74 -7.11 -9.70
N ASN A 299 18.69 -6.20 -9.92
CA ASN A 299 19.38 -5.50 -8.84
C ASN A 299 18.41 -4.69 -7.95
N GLN A 300 17.36 -4.09 -8.51
CA GLN A 300 16.31 -3.44 -7.73
C GLN A 300 15.58 -4.42 -6.80
N HIS A 301 15.27 -5.65 -7.26
CA HIS A 301 14.68 -6.69 -6.41
C HIS A 301 15.63 -7.12 -5.29
N PHE A 302 16.93 -7.22 -5.59
CA PHE A 302 17.95 -7.53 -4.58
C PHE A 302 18.09 -6.43 -3.54
N GLN A 303 18.06 -5.15 -3.94
CA GLN A 303 18.08 -4.01 -3.02
C GLN A 303 16.85 -4.01 -2.11
N LEU A 304 15.65 -4.19 -2.68
CA LEU A 304 14.41 -4.31 -1.90
C LEU A 304 14.52 -5.45 -0.88
N ALA A 305 14.85 -6.66 -1.32
CA ALA A 305 14.97 -7.82 -0.43
C ALA A 305 16.04 -7.62 0.67
N HIS A 306 17.18 -7.02 0.33
CA HIS A 306 18.25 -6.72 1.28
C HIS A 306 17.80 -5.76 2.38
N ARG A 307 17.02 -4.72 2.00
CA ARG A 307 16.42 -3.76 2.94
C ARG A 307 15.45 -4.40 3.94
N HIS A 308 14.92 -5.58 3.63
CA HIS A 308 14.09 -6.40 4.54
C HIS A 308 14.81 -7.65 5.07
N LYS A 309 16.14 -7.71 5.01
CA LYS A 309 16.97 -8.83 5.49
C LYS A 309 16.64 -10.18 4.83
N ILE A 310 16.17 -10.14 3.59
CA ILE A 310 15.87 -11.31 2.77
C ILE A 310 17.01 -11.52 1.77
N SER A 311 17.63 -12.70 1.84
CA SER A 311 18.60 -13.16 0.84
C SER A 311 17.87 -13.87 -0.28
N LEU A 312 17.80 -13.20 -1.44
CA LEU A 312 17.37 -13.84 -2.68
C LEU A 312 18.47 -14.77 -3.18
N ILE A 313 18.06 -15.92 -3.69
CA ILE A 313 18.89 -16.83 -4.48
C ILE A 313 18.21 -17.05 -5.81
N ASN A 314 18.98 -17.41 -6.83
CA ASN A 314 18.42 -17.92 -8.07
C ASN A 314 19.16 -19.21 -8.44
N ASP A 315 18.66 -19.85 -9.48
CA ASP A 315 19.42 -20.91 -10.13
C ASP A 315 20.40 -20.27 -11.13
N GLU A 316 21.45 -19.62 -10.64
CA GLU A 316 22.65 -19.53 -11.45
C GLU A 316 23.27 -20.93 -11.52
N GLY A 317 22.69 -21.72 -12.44
CA GLY A 317 23.35 -22.86 -12.99
C GLY A 317 24.69 -22.37 -13.53
N PHE A 318 25.78 -22.95 -13.04
CA PHE A 318 27.01 -22.98 -13.80
C PHE A 318 26.63 -23.41 -15.22
N GLU A 319 26.63 -22.49 -16.19
CA GLU A 319 26.43 -22.89 -17.57
C GLU A 319 27.64 -23.75 -17.95
N ILE A 320 27.44 -25.06 -18.05
CA ILE A 320 28.38 -25.96 -18.73
C ILE A 320 28.17 -25.76 -20.25
N SER A 321 28.36 -24.55 -20.75
CA SER A 321 28.17 -24.25 -22.18
C SER A 321 29.36 -24.69 -23.05
N SER A 322 30.42 -25.23 -22.45
CA SER A 322 31.63 -25.64 -23.20
C SER A 322 32.44 -26.82 -22.62
N GLY A 323 31.94 -27.52 -21.61
CA GLY A 323 32.69 -28.60 -20.94
C GLY A 323 33.78 -28.10 -19.98
N GLU A 324 33.91 -26.78 -19.83
CA GLU A 324 34.57 -26.13 -18.71
C GLU A 324 33.50 -25.42 -17.89
N PRO A 325 33.48 -25.55 -16.55
CA PRO A 325 32.62 -24.73 -15.72
C PRO A 325 32.97 -23.27 -15.97
N ASP A 326 31.99 -22.44 -16.31
CA ASP A 326 32.16 -21.00 -16.22
C ASP A 326 32.43 -20.67 -14.75
N ASN A 327 33.71 -20.51 -14.41
CA ASN A 327 34.17 -20.31 -13.05
C ASN A 327 34.10 -18.82 -12.64
N GLU A 328 33.58 -17.95 -13.51
CA GLU A 328 33.41 -16.54 -13.21
C GLU A 328 31.97 -16.25 -12.77
N LEU A 329 31.82 -15.83 -11.51
CA LEU A 329 30.59 -15.20 -11.06
C LEU A 329 30.28 -14.03 -11.99
N ASN A 330 29.07 -14.00 -12.56
CA ASN A 330 28.60 -12.86 -13.32
C ASN A 330 28.82 -11.58 -12.50
N THR A 331 29.22 -10.49 -13.16
CA THR A 331 29.47 -9.18 -12.54
C THR A 331 28.31 -8.75 -11.62
N ALA A 332 27.07 -9.12 -11.96
CA ALA A 332 25.90 -8.85 -11.13
C ALA A 332 26.01 -9.48 -9.71
N TRP A 333 26.45 -10.74 -9.58
CA TRP A 333 26.65 -11.37 -8.28
C TRP A 333 27.87 -10.85 -7.54
N ASN A 334 28.93 -10.45 -8.24
CA ASN A 334 30.06 -9.80 -7.59
C ASN A 334 29.61 -8.55 -6.82
N LEU A 335 28.77 -7.69 -7.42
CA LEU A 335 28.22 -6.51 -6.75
C LEU A 335 27.33 -6.86 -5.55
N ARG A 336 26.52 -7.92 -5.67
CA ARG A 336 25.61 -8.39 -4.61
C ARG A 336 26.37 -9.02 -3.44
N LEU A 337 27.48 -9.71 -3.68
CA LEU A 337 28.27 -10.41 -2.66
C LEU A 337 29.36 -9.54 -2.05
N SER A 338 29.91 -8.56 -2.78
CA SER A 338 30.87 -7.59 -2.24
C SER A 338 30.20 -6.58 -1.31
N GLY A 339 28.93 -6.25 -1.58
CA GLY A 339 28.20 -5.18 -0.91
C GLY A 339 28.15 -3.88 -1.70
N ASP A 340 28.83 -3.79 -2.85
CA ASP A 340 28.87 -2.58 -3.67
C ASP A 340 27.46 -2.16 -4.13
N LEU A 341 26.59 -3.13 -4.47
CA LEU A 341 25.19 -2.87 -4.85
C LEU A 341 24.38 -2.17 -3.74
N PHE A 342 24.79 -2.37 -2.48
CA PHE A 342 24.08 -1.88 -1.30
C PHE A 342 24.76 -0.61 -0.76
N THR A 343 25.14 0.30 -1.66
CA THR A 343 25.76 1.59 -1.30
C THR A 343 25.00 2.79 -1.90
N PRO A 344 25.21 4.01 -1.38
CA PRO A 344 24.60 5.21 -1.95
C PRO A 344 24.95 5.45 -3.43
N ASP A 345 26.11 5.00 -3.89
CA ASP A 345 26.52 5.09 -5.31
C ASP A 345 25.60 4.29 -6.24
N TYR A 346 24.92 3.26 -5.70
CA TYR A 346 23.91 2.45 -6.39
C TYR A 346 22.48 2.81 -5.95
N GLY A 347 22.27 3.97 -5.31
CA GLY A 347 20.96 4.42 -4.85
C GLY A 347 20.44 3.65 -3.63
N TYR A 348 21.33 3.06 -2.83
CA TYR A 348 20.95 2.29 -1.64
C TYR A 348 21.36 3.00 -0.35
N GLU A 349 20.41 3.15 0.57
CA GLU A 349 20.62 3.53 1.96
C GLU A 349 19.65 2.68 2.80
N GLY A 350 20.14 2.10 3.89
CA GLY A 350 19.30 1.24 4.71
C GLY A 350 20.04 0.14 5.46
N ILE A 351 19.26 -0.89 5.80
CA ILE A 351 19.74 -2.09 6.46
C ILE A 351 20.85 -2.75 5.63
N GLY A 352 22.03 -2.97 6.21
CA GLY A 352 23.11 -3.66 5.49
C GLY A 352 23.84 -2.82 4.45
N GLU A 353 23.80 -1.50 4.56
CA GLU A 353 24.61 -0.61 3.73
C GLU A 353 26.10 -1.01 3.72
N GLY A 354 26.64 -1.23 2.51
CA GLY A 354 27.99 -1.69 2.25
C GLY A 354 28.28 -3.16 2.59
N ILE A 355 27.25 -3.95 2.93
CA ILE A 355 27.39 -5.35 3.34
C ILE A 355 26.78 -6.25 2.26
N GLY A 356 27.59 -7.14 1.69
CA GLY A 356 27.11 -8.10 0.69
C GLY A 356 26.13 -9.14 1.24
N ASN A 357 25.38 -9.74 0.32
CA ASN A 357 24.52 -10.87 0.61
C ASN A 357 25.32 -12.04 1.21
N ASN A 358 24.71 -12.71 2.19
CA ASN A 358 25.36 -13.74 3.00
C ASN A 358 24.99 -15.19 2.61
N VAL A 359 24.20 -15.33 1.55
CA VAL A 359 23.76 -16.59 0.95
C VAL A 359 23.92 -16.49 -0.56
N PHE A 360 24.49 -17.53 -1.14
CA PHE A 360 24.58 -17.78 -2.57
C PHE A 360 24.31 -19.28 -2.76
N SER A 361 23.54 -19.63 -3.79
CA SER A 361 23.17 -21.01 -4.08
C SER A 361 23.93 -21.50 -5.31
N ILE A 362 24.42 -22.74 -5.26
CA ILE A 362 25.09 -23.41 -6.37
C ILE A 362 24.29 -24.67 -6.65
N GLY A 363 23.80 -24.82 -7.89
CA GLY A 363 22.98 -25.96 -8.31
C GLY A 363 21.65 -26.05 -7.56
N THR A 364 20.90 -24.96 -7.55
CA THR A 364 19.64 -24.82 -6.80
C THR A 364 18.67 -25.93 -7.22
N TYR A 365 18.23 -26.75 -6.26
CA TYR A 365 17.33 -27.91 -6.51
C TYR A 365 17.87 -29.00 -7.44
N GLY A 366 19.19 -29.09 -7.60
CA GLY A 366 19.81 -30.14 -8.39
C GLY A 366 19.89 -29.86 -9.88
N SER A 367 19.89 -28.58 -10.24
CA SER A 367 20.43 -28.10 -11.50
C SER A 367 21.96 -28.32 -11.52
N TRP A 368 22.44 -29.16 -12.42
CA TRP A 368 23.86 -29.39 -12.68
C TRP A 368 24.08 -29.89 -14.10
#